data_AF-A0A291P610-F1
#
_entry.id   AF-A0A291P610-F1
#
_cell.length_a   1.000
_cell.length_b   1.000
_cell.length_c   1.000
_cell.angle_alpha   90.00
_cell.angle_beta   90.00
_cell.angle_gamma   90.00
#
_symmetry.space_group_name_H-M   'P 1'
#
loop_
_entity.id
_entity.type
_entity.pdbx_description
1 polymer ?
#
loop_
_entity_poly.entity_id
_entity_poly.type
_entity_poly.pdbx_seq_one_letter_code
_entity_poly.pdbx_strand_id
1 'polypeptide(L)'
;MATTWGRRLYFPPSSTRTVDHRPFAVPREGPYQAPDREAQRQVEALDIDCVFSEPQYNPELVRSVFGDMPVDTSVVSDPLGVEHAPGPDLCAGVIRELAQGVARCAEE
;
A
#
# COMPACT_ATOMS: atom_id res chain seq x y z
N MET A 1 -45.64 -1.57 10.58
CA MET A 1 -44.18 -1.74 10.79
C MET A 1 -43.61 -2.20 9.46
N ALA A 2 -42.99 -1.31 8.69
CA ALA A 2 -42.49 -1.60 7.35
C ALA A 2 -40.99 -1.87 7.40
N THR A 3 -40.59 -3.08 7.00
CA THR A 3 -39.22 -3.55 6.88
C THR A 3 -38.60 -3.00 5.60
N THR A 4 -37.69 -2.03 5.70
CA THR A 4 -36.87 -1.58 4.56
C THR A 4 -35.67 -2.51 4.37
N TRP A 5 -35.78 -3.45 3.44
CA TRP A 5 -34.67 -4.24 2.89
C TRP A 5 -34.20 -3.65 1.56
N GLY A 6 -32.88 -3.52 1.40
CA GLY A 6 -32.23 -3.54 0.09
C GLY A 6 -32.06 -2.21 -0.64
N ARG A 7 -31.09 -1.38 -0.21
CA ARG A 7 -30.48 -0.41 -1.13
C ARG A 7 -29.49 -1.18 -2.02
N ARG A 8 -30.04 -1.84 -3.05
CA ARG A 8 -29.24 -2.48 -4.10
C ARG A 8 -28.49 -1.37 -4.82
N LEU A 9 -27.17 -1.31 -4.67
CA LEU A 9 -26.32 -0.44 -5.48
C LEU A 9 -26.46 -0.89 -6.93
N TYR A 10 -27.35 -0.23 -7.67
CA TYR A 10 -27.44 -0.39 -9.11
C TYR A 10 -26.24 0.32 -9.73
N PHE A 11 -25.24 -0.45 -10.19
CA PHE A 11 -24.14 0.07 -10.99
C PHE A 11 -24.62 0.07 -12.45
N PRO A 12 -24.87 1.23 -13.08
CA PRO A 12 -25.35 1.28 -14.45
C PRO A 12 -24.31 0.67 -15.40
N PRO A 13 -24.70 -0.25 -16.30
CA PRO A 13 -23.79 -0.85 -17.28
C PRO A 13 -23.60 0.09 -18.47
N SER A 14 -23.02 1.28 -18.28
CA SER A 14 -22.79 2.19 -19.41
C SER A 14 -21.71 3.26 -19.17
N SER A 15 -20.69 3.00 -18.36
CA SER A 15 -19.42 3.69 -18.56
C SER A 15 -18.47 2.74 -19.28
N THR A 16 -18.36 2.87 -20.60
CA THR A 16 -17.15 2.43 -21.31
C THR A 16 -16.01 3.33 -20.83
N ARG A 17 -15.54 3.09 -19.60
CA ARG A 17 -14.29 3.66 -19.13
C ARG A 17 -13.21 2.89 -19.90
N THR A 18 -12.73 3.49 -20.98
CA THR A 18 -11.53 3.00 -21.66
C THR A 18 -10.44 2.88 -20.61
N VAL A 19 -9.81 1.72 -20.52
CA VAL A 19 -8.60 1.55 -19.72
C VAL A 19 -7.56 2.46 -20.34
N ASP A 20 -7.10 3.46 -19.59
CA ASP A 20 -5.99 4.28 -20.01
C ASP A 20 -4.72 3.42 -19.92
N HIS A 21 -4.21 3.00 -21.07
CA HIS A 21 -2.99 2.22 -21.21
C HIS A 21 -1.73 3.08 -21.27
N ARG A 22 -1.84 4.40 -21.04
CA ARG A 22 -0.64 5.22 -20.88
C ARG A 22 0.19 4.65 -19.73
N PRO A 23 1.51 4.48 -19.92
CA PRO A 23 2.38 4.11 -18.81
C PRO A 23 2.18 5.13 -17.70
N PHE A 24 2.06 4.66 -16.45
CA PHE A 24 2.11 5.53 -15.29
C PHE A 24 3.51 6.12 -15.22
N ALA A 25 3.70 7.25 -15.91
CA ALA A 25 4.93 8.01 -15.84
C ALA A 25 4.97 8.64 -14.46
N VAL A 26 5.86 8.17 -13.60
CA VAL A 26 6.21 8.86 -12.35
C VAL A 26 7.06 10.06 -12.75
N PRO A 27 6.54 11.31 -12.70
CA PRO A 27 7.31 12.46 -13.12
C PRO A 27 8.48 12.64 -12.15
N ARG A 28 9.72 12.59 -12.65
CA ARG A 28 10.88 13.06 -11.90
C ARG A 28 11.07 14.53 -12.21
N GLU A 29 10.52 15.39 -11.36
CA GLU A 29 10.73 16.83 -11.46
C GLU A 29 11.79 17.27 -10.44
N GLY A 30 12.87 17.89 -10.91
CA GLY A 30 13.94 18.42 -10.06
C GLY A 30 15.33 17.82 -10.31
N PRO A 31 16.37 18.33 -9.62
CA PRO A 31 17.73 17.81 -9.72
C PRO A 31 17.81 16.37 -9.20
N TYR A 32 18.69 15.54 -9.78
CA TYR A 32 18.93 14.19 -9.29
C TYR A 32 19.45 14.22 -7.85
N GLN A 33 18.89 13.36 -7.02
CA GLN A 33 19.28 13.14 -5.65
C GLN A 33 19.54 11.65 -5.45
N ALA A 34 20.29 11.30 -4.40
CA ALA A 34 20.41 9.91 -4.01
C ALA A 34 19.00 9.35 -3.66
N PRO A 35 18.66 8.11 -4.05
CA PRO A 35 17.29 7.58 -3.89
C PRO A 35 16.74 7.58 -2.46
N ASP A 36 17.62 7.40 -1.47
CA ASP A 36 17.32 7.53 -0.04
C ASP A 36 16.84 8.94 0.31
N ARG A 37 17.55 9.98 -0.17
CA ARG A 37 17.18 11.38 0.08
C ARG A 37 15.90 11.80 -0.62
N GLU A 38 15.67 11.26 -1.81
CA GLU A 38 14.40 11.48 -2.53
C GLU A 38 13.24 10.87 -1.75
N ALA A 39 13.38 9.64 -1.25
CA ALA A 39 12.34 8.98 -0.47
C ALA A 39 12.05 9.70 0.85
N GLN A 40 13.10 10.10 1.59
CA GLN A 40 12.95 10.91 2.82
C GLN A 40 12.18 12.21 2.55
N ARG A 41 12.50 12.91 1.47
CA ARG A 41 11.78 14.13 1.08
C ARG A 41 10.32 13.88 0.74
N GLN A 42 10.01 12.78 0.07
CA GLN A 42 8.62 12.43 -0.24
C GLN A 42 7.82 12.11 1.03
N VAL A 43 8.42 11.40 1.99
CA VAL A 43 7.79 11.14 3.30
C VAL A 43 7.44 12.44 4.01
N GLU A 44 8.37 13.40 4.07
CA GLU A 44 8.12 14.71 4.68
C GLU A 44 7.09 15.55 3.90
N ALA A 45 7.20 15.58 2.57
CA ALA A 45 6.38 16.46 1.73
C ALA A 45 4.93 15.98 1.59
N LEU A 46 4.69 14.67 1.69
CA LEU A 46 3.38 14.05 1.55
C LEU A 46 2.74 13.70 2.89
N ASP A 47 3.42 13.98 4.00
CA ASP A 47 2.97 13.66 5.37
C ASP A 47 2.64 12.15 5.50
N ILE A 48 3.63 11.32 5.16
CA ILE A 48 3.46 9.85 5.15
C ILE A 48 3.59 9.31 6.58
N ASP A 49 2.55 8.63 7.04
CA ASP A 49 2.49 8.04 8.39
C ASP A 49 3.29 6.74 8.54
N CYS A 50 3.33 5.89 7.50
CA CYS A 50 4.04 4.60 7.56
C CYS A 50 4.80 4.25 6.28
N VAL A 51 5.89 3.50 6.45
CA VAL A 51 6.65 2.84 5.39
C VAL A 51 6.66 1.35 5.65
N PHE A 52 6.13 0.57 4.70
CA PHE A 52 6.07 -0.88 4.85
C PHE A 52 7.38 -1.52 4.40
N SER A 53 7.91 -2.39 5.26
CA SER A 53 8.96 -3.33 4.87
C SER A 53 8.33 -4.58 4.23
N GLU A 54 9.13 -5.37 3.50
CA GLU A 54 8.66 -6.64 2.94
C GLU A 54 9.68 -7.76 3.25
N PRO A 55 9.24 -9.01 3.48
CA PRO A 55 10.15 -10.12 3.86
C PRO A 55 11.31 -10.36 2.89
N GLN A 56 11.09 -10.13 1.59
CA GLN A 56 12.07 -10.30 0.52
C GLN A 56 13.18 -9.24 0.50
N TYR A 57 13.03 -8.15 1.25
CA TYR A 57 14.00 -7.06 1.30
C TYR A 57 14.75 -7.04 2.64
N ASN A 58 15.94 -6.44 2.63
CA ASN A 58 16.73 -6.31 3.85
C ASN A 58 16.06 -5.26 4.78
N PRO A 59 15.54 -5.65 5.97
CA PRO A 59 14.85 -4.73 6.86
C PRO A 59 15.76 -3.60 7.38
N GLU A 60 17.08 -3.82 7.43
CA GLU A 60 18.04 -2.79 7.83
C GLU A 60 18.09 -1.62 6.84
N LEU A 61 17.69 -1.82 5.57
CA LEU A 61 17.64 -0.73 4.60
C LEU A 61 16.57 0.29 4.98
N VAL A 62 15.35 -0.16 5.32
CA VAL A 62 14.26 0.72 5.76
C VAL A 62 14.69 1.49 7.01
N ARG A 63 15.30 0.79 7.99
CA ARG A 63 15.83 1.43 9.21
C ARG A 63 16.91 2.46 8.91
N SER A 64 17.83 2.17 7.98
CA SER A 64 18.91 3.10 7.63
C SER A 64 18.41 4.36 6.91
N VAL A 65 17.30 4.28 6.17
CA VAL A 65 16.75 5.40 5.42
C VAL A 65 15.77 6.22 6.28
N PHE A 66 14.95 5.58 7.10
CA PHE A 66 13.84 6.26 7.78
C PHE A 66 13.90 6.23 9.32
N GLY A 67 14.86 5.53 9.93
CA GLY A 67 14.85 5.25 11.37
C GLY A 67 14.92 6.47 12.30
N ASP A 68 15.37 7.63 11.80
CA ASP A 68 15.39 8.90 12.54
C ASP A 68 14.19 9.82 12.20
N MET A 69 13.29 9.38 11.32
CA MET A 69 12.09 10.12 10.90
C MET A 69 10.88 9.70 11.73
N PRO A 70 9.90 10.61 11.93
CA PRO A 70 8.66 10.30 12.66
C PRO A 70 7.67 9.54 11.77
N VAL A 71 8.06 8.37 11.27
CA VAL A 71 7.26 7.51 10.38
C VAL A 71 7.28 6.08 10.93
N ASP A 72 6.14 5.39 10.94
CA ASP A 72 6.09 4.00 11.40
C ASP A 72 6.70 3.06 10.35
N THR A 73 7.79 2.39 10.72
CA THR A 73 8.45 1.37 9.88
C THR A 73 8.23 -0.05 10.41
N SER A 74 7.38 -0.24 11.42
CA SER A 74 7.17 -1.52 12.11
C SER A 74 6.29 -2.49 11.29
N VAL A 75 5.56 -1.98 10.31
CA VAL A 75 4.68 -2.79 9.46
C VAL A 75 5.48 -3.55 8.41
N VAL A 76 5.33 -4.88 8.42
CA VAL A 76 5.83 -5.78 7.38
C VAL A 76 4.64 -6.22 6.51
N SER A 77 4.76 -6.04 5.20
CA SER A 77 3.77 -6.43 4.19
C SER A 77 4.32 -7.61 3.38
N ASP A 78 3.57 -8.71 3.30
CA ASP A 78 3.93 -9.90 2.52
C ASP A 78 3.04 -10.04 1.27
N PRO A 79 3.37 -9.36 0.16
CA PRO A 79 2.58 -9.45 -1.07
C PRO A 79 2.73 -10.78 -1.80
N LEU A 80 3.77 -11.56 -1.48
CA LEU A 80 4.03 -12.86 -2.09
C LEU A 80 3.35 -14.01 -1.33
N GLY A 81 2.90 -13.76 -0.10
CA GLY A 81 2.32 -14.76 0.77
C GLY A 81 3.30 -15.86 1.13
N VAL A 82 4.58 -15.52 1.34
CA VAL A 82 5.63 -16.48 1.70
C VAL A 82 5.33 -17.19 3.02
N GLU A 83 4.59 -16.53 3.93
CA GLU A 83 4.15 -17.11 5.20
C GLU A 83 2.86 -17.96 5.07
N HIS A 84 2.22 -17.97 3.89
CA HIS A 84 0.98 -18.74 3.66
C HIS A 84 1.26 -20.12 3.07
N ALA A 85 0.54 -21.12 3.58
CA ALA A 85 0.56 -22.45 2.98
C ALA A 85 -0.09 -22.43 1.58
N PRO A 86 0.50 -23.13 0.58
CA PRO A 86 -0.12 -23.28 -0.73
C PRO A 86 -1.49 -23.97 -0.62
N GLY A 87 -2.51 -23.41 -1.25
CA GLY A 87 -3.85 -23.97 -1.21
C GLY A 87 -4.95 -22.99 -1.63
N PRO A 88 -6.22 -23.42 -1.59
CA PRO A 88 -7.36 -22.60 -2.01
C PRO A 88 -7.54 -21.33 -1.18
N ASP A 89 -7.04 -21.31 0.06
CA ASP A 89 -7.20 -20.19 0.97
C ASP A 89 -6.11 -19.11 0.85
N LEU A 90 -5.00 -19.39 0.15
CA LEU A 90 -3.83 -18.51 0.08
C LEU A 90 -4.19 -17.10 -0.40
N CYS A 91 -4.90 -16.99 -1.53
CA CYS A 91 -5.22 -15.69 -2.10
C CYS A 91 -6.08 -14.84 -1.14
N ALA A 92 -7.09 -15.45 -0.53
CA ALA A 92 -7.96 -14.74 0.40
C ALA A 92 -7.23 -14.41 1.73
N GLY A 93 -6.28 -15.24 2.15
CA GLY A 93 -5.40 -15.00 3.30
C GLY A 93 -4.49 -13.79 3.07
N VAL A 94 -3.73 -13.81 1.98
CA VAL A 94 -2.82 -12.71 1.61
C VAL A 94 -3.55 -11.38 1.49
N ILE A 95 -4.70 -11.33 0.81
CA ILE A 95 -5.49 -10.08 0.68
C ILE A 95 -5.93 -9.56 2.05
N ARG A 96 -6.32 -10.45 2.98
CA ARG A 96 -6.73 -10.05 4.34
C ARG A 96 -5.56 -9.49 5.13
N GLU A 97 -4.39 -10.10 5.06
CA GLU A 97 -3.21 -9.62 5.77
C GLU A 97 -2.68 -8.29 5.21
N LEU A 98 -2.65 -8.12 3.89
CA LEU A 98 -2.32 -6.83 3.27
C LEU A 98 -3.28 -5.73 3.73
N ALA A 99 -4.60 -6.02 3.75
CA ALA A 99 -5.60 -5.08 4.23
C ALA A 99 -5.43 -4.74 5.72
N GLN A 100 -5.04 -5.72 6.56
CA GLN A 100 -4.74 -5.49 7.98
C GLN A 100 -3.49 -4.62 8.16
N GLY A 101 -2.45 -4.81 7.35
CA GLY A 101 -1.26 -3.96 7.36
C GLY A 101 -1.61 -2.49 7.08
N VAL A 102 -2.43 -2.24 6.05
CA VAL A 102 -2.95 -0.90 5.73
C VAL A 102 -3.83 -0.35 6.84
N ALA A 103 -4.74 -1.16 7.39
CA ALA A 103 -5.64 -0.72 8.46
C ALA A 103 -4.87 -0.31 9.73
N ARG A 104 -3.86 -1.09 10.13
CA ARG A 104 -3.01 -0.77 11.29
C ARG A 104 -2.29 0.57 11.11
N CYS A 105 -1.78 0.84 9.90
CA CYS A 105 -1.14 2.13 9.62
C CYS A 105 -2.11 3.30 9.76
N ALA A 106 -3.39 3.11 9.42
CA ALA A 106 -4.41 4.15 9.47
C ALA A 106 -5.01 4.40 10.88
N GLU A 107 -4.56 3.67 11.91
CA GLU A 107 -5.06 3.78 13.29
C GLU A 107 -4.16 4.64 14.20
N GLU A 108 -3.01 5.10 13.71
CA GLU A 108 -2.11 6.07 14.38
C GLU A 108 -2.66 7.52 14.29
#